data_AF-A0A5B7WQQ4-F1
#
_entry.id   AF-A0A5B7WQQ4-F1
#
_cell.length_a   1.000
_cell.length_b   1.000
_cell.length_c   1.000
_cell.angle_alpha   90.00
_cell.angle_beta   90.00
_cell.angle_gamma   90.00
#
_symmetry.space_group_name_H-M   'P 1'
#
loop_
_entity.id
_entity.type
_entity.pdbx_description
1 polymer ?
#
loop_
_entity_poly.entity_id
_entity_poly.type
_entity_poly.pdbx_seq_one_letter_code
_entity_poly.pdbx_strand_id
1 'polypeptide(L)' 'MTWITRFTIALAAVSTLALVAVLVLYFQHIAIPPLVMGVGLYGLPVAFILGAVVIAYSIRQRRRS' A
#
# COMPACT_ATOMS: atom_id res chain seq x y z
N MET A 1 -13.34 12.49 -2.77
CA MET A 1 -11.89 12.64 -3.02
C MET A 1 -11.05 12.32 -1.80
N THR A 2 -11.24 13.01 -0.67
CA THR A 2 -10.44 12.87 0.57
C THR A 2 -10.44 11.48 1.18
N TRP A 3 -11.59 10.77 1.16
CA TRP A 3 -11.69 9.40 1.68
C TRP A 3 -10.81 8.39 0.92
N ILE A 4 -10.79 8.47 -0.41
CA ILE A 4 -10.00 7.57 -1.26
C ILE A 4 -8.50 7.81 -1.01
N THR A 5 -8.08 9.07 -0.96
CA THR A 5 -6.69 9.44 -0.64
C THR A 5 -6.26 8.94 0.73
N ARG A 6 -7.12 9.09 1.75
CA ARG A 6 -6.85 8.56 3.11
C ARG A 6 -6.71 7.04 3.12
N PHE A 7 -7.57 6.33 2.38
CA PHE A 7 -7.48 4.88 2.21
C PHE A 7 -6.18 4.46 1.54
N THR A 8 -5.77 5.15 0.46
CA THR A 8 -4.50 4.87 -0.22
C THR A 8 -3.32 5.02 0.74
N ILE A 9 -3.28 6.11 1.52
CA ILE A 9 -2.20 6.37 2.47
C ILE A 9 -2.19 5.29 3.57
N ALA A 10 -3.35 4.97 4.15
CA ALA A 10 -3.46 3.93 5.17
C ALA A 10 -3.01 2.57 4.65
N LEU A 11 -3.44 2.19 3.44
CA LEU A 11 -3.03 0.94 2.81
C LEU A 11 -1.51 0.90 2.55
N ALA A 12 -0.93 2.00 2.08
CA ALA A 12 0.52 2.10 1.87
C ALA A 12 1.29 1.92 3.19
N ALA A 13 0.83 2.59 4.26
CA ALA A 13 1.45 2.48 5.58
C ALA A 13 1.38 1.04 6.14
N VAL A 14 0.20 0.41 6.09
CA VAL A 14 0.01 -0.98 6.55
C VAL A 14 0.86 -1.95 5.73
N SER A 15 0.91 -1.78 4.41
CA SER A 15 1.71 -2.64 3.53
C SER A 15 3.20 -2.51 3.79
N THR A 16 3.67 -1.29 4.09
CA THR A 16 5.07 -1.02 4.44
C THR A 16 5.42 -1.68 5.78
N LEU A 17 4.56 -1.54 6.78
CA LEU A 17 4.73 -2.20 8.08
C LEU A 17 4.73 -3.73 7.95
N ALA A 18 3.85 -4.28 7.12
CA ALA A 18 3.83 -5.72 6.85
C ALA A 18 5.13 -6.17 6.19
N LEU A 19 5.67 -5.43 5.21
CA LEU A 19 6.95 -5.75 4.59
C LEU A 19 8.11 -5.70 5.60
N VAL A 20 8.14 -4.70 6.48
CA VAL A 20 9.14 -4.62 7.56
C VAL A 20 9.03 -5.84 8.48
N ALA A 21 7.81 -6.24 8.85
CA ALA A 21 7.61 -7.44 9.67
C ALA A 21 8.09 -8.73 8.96
N VAL A 22 7.84 -8.87 7.65
CA VAL A 22 8.37 -9.97 6.83
C VAL A 22 9.89 -10.01 6.90
N LEU A 23 10.55 -8.85 6.72
CA LEU A 23 12.01 -8.75 6.78
C LEU A 23 12.54 -9.15 8.17
N VAL A 24 11.96 -8.65 9.25
CA VAL A 24 12.37 -8.99 10.62
C VAL A 24 12.23 -10.50 10.87
N LEU A 25 11.08 -11.08 10.55
CA LEU A 25 10.83 -12.52 10.72
C LEU A 25 11.79 -13.36 9.88
N TYR A 26 12.06 -12.93 8.64
CA TYR A 26 13.01 -13.57 7.75
C TYR A 26 14.43 -13.60 8.34
N PHE A 27 14.93 -12.46 8.83
CA PHE A 27 16.27 -12.38 9.44
C PHE A 27 16.37 -13.09 10.80
N GLN A 28 15.25 -13.27 11.50
CA GLN A 28 15.19 -14.07 12.72
C GLN A 28 15.05 -15.59 12.43
N HIS A 29 15.02 -16.00 11.16
CA HIS A 29 14.74 -17.38 10.73
C HIS A 29 13.43 -17.95 11.30
N ILE A 30 12.45 -17.08 11.55
CA ILE A 30 11.12 -17.45 12.03
C ILE A 30 10.22 -17.67 10.80
N ALA A 31 9.37 -18.70 10.86
CA ALA A 31 8.38 -18.95 9.83
C ALA A 31 7.44 -17.73 9.69
N ILE A 32 7.41 -17.14 8.50
CA ILE A 32 6.61 -15.93 8.22
C ILE A 32 5.14 -16.34 8.06
N PRO A 33 4.19 -15.73 8.79
CA PRO A 33 2.78 -16.00 8.61
C PRO A 33 2.33 -15.68 7.15
N PRO A 34 1.55 -16.55 6.50
CA PRO A 34 1.16 -16.37 5.09
C PRO A 34 0.43 -15.06 4.82
N LEU A 35 -0.40 -14.60 5.77
CA LEU A 35 -1.12 -13.33 5.66
C LEU A 35 -0.17 -12.12 5.69
N VAL A 36 0.82 -12.12 6.58
CA VAL A 36 1.80 -11.04 6.69
C VAL A 36 2.67 -10.98 5.43
N MET A 37 3.08 -12.15 4.92
CA MET A 37 3.80 -12.26 3.65
C MET A 37 2.97 -11.73 2.47
N GLY A 38 1.71 -12.14 2.37
CA GLY A 38 0.82 -11.68 1.31
C GLY A 38 0.57 -10.17 1.34
N VAL A 39 0.32 -9.60 2.51
CA VAL A 39 0.11 -8.15 2.66
C VAL A 39 1.39 -7.38 2.35
N GLY A 40 2.56 -7.84 2.81
CA GLY A 40 3.84 -7.20 2.51
C GLY A 40 4.18 -7.24 1.02
N LEU A 41 3.96 -8.37 0.35
CA LEU A 41 4.31 -8.56 -1.05
C LEU A 41 3.36 -7.82 -2.02
N TYR A 42 2.06 -7.93 -1.79
CA TYR A 42 1.03 -7.42 -2.72
C TYR A 42 0.41 -6.09 -2.29
N GLY A 43 0.46 -5.74 -1.01
CA GLY A 43 -0.17 -4.52 -0.51
C GLY A 43 0.49 -3.24 -1.04
N LEU A 44 1.82 -3.23 -1.17
CA LEU A 44 2.57 -2.08 -1.69
C LEU A 44 2.25 -1.80 -3.17
N PRO A 45 2.33 -2.79 -4.09
CA PRO A 45 1.90 -2.62 -5.48
C PRO A 45 0.46 -2.10 -5.60
N VAL A 46 -0.48 -2.66 -4.82
CA VAL A 46 -1.88 -2.23 -4.83
C VAL A 46 -2.03 -0.79 -4.35
N ALA A 47 -1.35 -0.41 -3.27
CA ALA A 47 -1.36 0.96 -2.77
C ALA A 47 -0.78 1.95 -3.79
N PHE A 48 0.26 1.55 -4.52
CA PHE A 48 0.86 2.36 -5.58
C PHE A 48 -0.10 2.59 -6.75
N ILE A 49 -0.79 1.53 -7.20
CA ILE A 49 -1.81 1.62 -8.26
C ILE A 49 -2.95 2.55 -7.83
N LEU A 50 -3.45 2.40 -6.59
CA LEU A 50 -4.49 3.28 -6.06
C LEU A 50 -4.03 4.74 -5.98
N GLY A 51 -2.76 4.98 -5.61
CA GLY A 51 -2.16 6.31 -5.64
C GLY A 51 -2.14 6.91 -7.06
N ALA A 52 -1.73 6.14 -8.05
CA ALA A 52 -1.71 6.58 -9.44
C ALA A 52 -3.11 6.96 -9.96
N VAL A 53 -4.13 6.18 -9.61
CA VAL A 53 -5.53 6.47 -9.95
C VAL A 53 -6.01 7.78 -9.31
N VAL A 54 -5.69 8.01 -8.03
CA VAL A 54 -6.03 9.26 -7.33
C VAL A 54 -5.38 10.47 -8.00
N ILE A 55 -4.11 10.35 -8.42
CA ILE A 55 -3.39 11.41 -9.13
C ILE A 55 -4.03 11.67 -10.49
N ALA A 56 -4.27 10.63 -11.28
CA ALA A 56 -4.89 10.75 -12.60
C ALA A 56 -6.28 11.41 -12.54
N TYR A 57 -7.09 10.99 -11.56
CA TYR A 57 -8.40 11.58 -11.31
C TYR A 57 -8.30 13.06 -10.87
N SER A 58 -7.34 13.40 -10.01
CA SER A 58 -7.08 14.79 -9.59
C SER A 58 -6.65 15.68 -10.77
N ILE A 59 -5.81 15.17 -11.67
CA ILE A 59 -5.39 15.89 -12.89
C ILE A 59 -6.60 16.11 -13.80
N ARG A 60 -7.43 15.08 -14.00
CA ARG A 60 -8.64 15.18 -14.84
C ARG A 60 -9.64 16.18 -14.27
N GLN A 61 -9.83 16.21 -12.96
CA GLN A 61 -10.71 17.17 -12.28
C GLN A 61 -10.23 18.62 -12.52
N ARG A 62 -8.92 18.86 -12.41
CA ARG A 62 -8.33 20.20 -12.66
C ARG A 62 -8.45 20.68 -14.10
N ARG A 63 -8.49 19.76 -15.09
CA ARG A 63 -8.66 20.11 -16.51
C ARG A 63 -10.10 20.42 -16.92
N ARG A 64 -11.08 20.08 -16.07
CA ARG A 64 -12.52 20.36 -16.30
C ARG A 64 -13.02 21.59 -15.55
N SER A 65 -12.17 22.20 -14.71
CA SER A 65 -12.42 23.47 -14.04
C SER A 65 -11.72 24.59 -14.81
#